data_AF-A0AAJ2TFT3-F1
#
_entry.id   AF-A0AAJ2TFT3-F1
#
_cell.length_a   1.000
_cell.length_b   1.000
_cell.length_c   1.000
_cell.angle_alpha   90.00
_cell.angle_beta   90.00
_cell.angle_gamma   90.00
#
_symmetry.space_group_name_H-M   'P 1'
#
loop_
_entity.id
_entity.type
_entity.pdbx_description
1 polymer ?
#
loop_
_entity_poly.entity_id
_entity_poly.type
_entity_poly.pdbx_seq_one_letter_code
_entity_poly.pdbx_strand_id
1 'polypeptide(L)'
;MHVFNYASYAQTLELGISKPNMTKIAIALFEPIINLEGVLNRNGNPYTITSTMAKALWEQKKDIPENLKIATGSLELINNIGEYFYNHIIDDLVNPLQESQMYSAMVTLIRNSDLQKDQIEELMQYYESNEKDEFLGRAFLYAVSKDNLQKDAIPFETPVDADIRTFKEMIKKNHKKPISIIPPDDIEDHELGYVQELYRVYHEETGEYYVRPEDLDSQPKLKKNFNRQRKDYYCAETIHRELRDTIRLDETDGFNILKDEMYDGVITTCEKDYDCSYKRLTAVMEHATAVPISHNLQDRMLDWVSPGEKKGVCHMLVNDMRLTWLEDEDE
;
A
#
# COMPACT_ATOMS: atom_id res chain seq x y z
N MET A 1 -13.00 8.10 12.50
CA MET A 1 -14.32 8.60 12.12
C MET A 1 -14.37 8.58 10.60
N HIS A 2 -15.24 7.76 10.02
CA HIS A 2 -15.38 7.62 8.57
C HIS A 2 -16.20 8.78 8.00
N VAL A 3 -15.96 9.16 6.76
CA VAL A 3 -16.80 10.15 6.07
C VAL A 3 -18.01 9.44 5.49
N PHE A 4 -19.22 9.88 5.85
CA PHE A 4 -20.46 9.37 5.29
C PHE A 4 -20.94 10.26 4.14
N ASN A 5 -20.68 9.81 2.92
CA ASN A 5 -21.09 10.48 1.69
C ASN A 5 -21.58 9.43 0.69
N TYR A 6 -22.04 9.89 -0.49
CA TYR A 6 -22.57 8.99 -1.51
C TYR A 6 -21.61 7.85 -1.88
N ALA A 7 -20.31 8.11 -2.03
CA ALA A 7 -19.35 7.08 -2.40
C ALA A 7 -19.25 5.98 -1.35
N SER A 8 -19.05 6.34 -0.06
CA SER A 8 -18.94 5.34 1.01
C SER A 8 -20.25 4.57 1.21
N TYR A 9 -21.40 5.22 1.03
CA TYR A 9 -22.71 4.57 1.00
C TYR A 9 -22.84 3.56 -0.15
N ALA A 10 -22.59 3.99 -1.39
CA ALA A 10 -22.81 3.17 -2.58
C ALA A 10 -21.85 1.96 -2.65
N GLN A 11 -20.61 2.13 -2.19
CA GLN A 11 -19.62 1.05 -2.06
C GLN A 11 -20.01 0.04 -0.97
N THR A 12 -20.64 0.50 0.10
CA THR A 12 -21.16 -0.39 1.14
C THR A 12 -22.39 -1.16 0.67
N LEU A 13 -23.28 -0.50 -0.07
CA LEU A 13 -24.45 -1.14 -0.71
C LEU A 13 -24.01 -2.21 -1.72
N GLU A 14 -22.94 -1.98 -2.47
CA GLU A 14 -22.38 -2.91 -3.45
C GLU A 14 -22.03 -4.29 -2.88
N LEU A 15 -21.68 -4.38 -1.59
CA LEU A 15 -21.41 -5.66 -0.92
C LEU A 15 -22.61 -6.63 -0.97
N GLY A 16 -23.83 -6.10 -1.08
CA GLY A 16 -25.05 -6.88 -1.21
C GLY A 16 -25.36 -7.34 -2.64
N ILE A 17 -24.59 -6.93 -3.65
CA ILE A 17 -24.91 -7.09 -5.06
C ILE A 17 -23.93 -8.07 -5.73
N SER A 18 -24.43 -9.18 -6.30
CA SER A 18 -23.56 -10.24 -6.83
C SER A 18 -22.82 -9.91 -8.13
N LYS A 19 -23.38 -9.01 -8.94
CA LYS A 19 -22.76 -8.55 -10.19
C LYS A 19 -22.73 -7.04 -10.20
N PRO A 20 -21.89 -6.45 -9.35
CA PRO A 20 -21.97 -5.04 -9.11
C PRO A 20 -21.54 -4.24 -10.33
N ASN A 21 -22.29 -3.18 -10.58
CA ASN A 21 -21.99 -2.23 -11.64
C ASN A 21 -22.32 -0.85 -11.09
N MET A 22 -21.28 -0.12 -10.71
CA MET A 22 -21.39 1.24 -10.18
C MET A 22 -22.32 2.14 -11.01
N THR A 23 -22.29 2.07 -12.34
CA THR A 23 -23.19 2.92 -13.16
C THR A 23 -24.65 2.55 -12.96
N LYS A 24 -24.98 1.25 -12.93
CA LYS A 24 -26.35 0.80 -12.65
C LYS A 24 -26.80 1.17 -11.24
N ILE A 25 -25.93 0.98 -10.25
CA ILE A 25 -26.18 1.36 -8.86
C ILE A 25 -26.46 2.86 -8.76
N ALA A 26 -25.62 3.69 -9.39
CA ALA A 26 -25.80 5.14 -9.40
C ALA A 26 -27.11 5.57 -10.08
N ILE A 27 -27.47 4.94 -11.20
CA ILE A 27 -28.74 5.24 -11.89
C ILE A 27 -29.92 4.94 -10.95
N ALA A 28 -29.99 3.72 -10.41
CA ALA A 28 -31.10 3.30 -9.56
C ALA A 28 -31.22 4.14 -8.28
N LEU A 29 -30.09 4.51 -7.67
CA LEU A 29 -30.08 5.33 -6.46
C LEU A 29 -30.50 6.78 -6.70
N PHE A 30 -30.07 7.41 -7.80
CA PHE A 30 -30.40 8.82 -8.06
C PHE A 30 -31.74 9.03 -8.75
N GLU A 31 -32.32 7.99 -9.37
CA GLU A 31 -33.62 8.02 -10.04
C GLU A 31 -34.76 8.70 -9.23
N PRO A 32 -34.99 8.40 -7.93
CA PRO A 32 -36.07 9.05 -7.17
C PRO A 32 -35.80 10.55 -6.94
N ILE A 33 -34.55 11.00 -6.99
CA ILE A 33 -34.20 12.42 -6.84
C ILE A 33 -34.34 13.16 -8.16
N ILE A 34 -33.82 12.59 -9.26
CA ILE A 34 -33.79 13.26 -10.57
C ILE A 34 -35.17 13.36 -11.23
N ASN A 35 -36.12 12.53 -10.80
CA ASN A 35 -37.49 12.52 -11.28
C ASN A 35 -38.43 13.48 -10.51
N LEU A 36 -37.95 14.11 -9.42
CA LEU A 36 -38.74 15.12 -8.71
C LEU A 36 -39.02 16.33 -9.59
N GLU A 37 -40.22 16.90 -9.42
CA GLU A 37 -40.62 18.09 -10.15
C GLU A 37 -39.65 19.26 -9.88
N GLY A 38 -39.19 19.92 -10.94
CA GLY A 38 -38.26 21.05 -10.85
C GLY A 38 -36.78 20.66 -10.71
N VAL A 39 -36.43 19.38 -10.61
CA VAL A 39 -35.04 18.92 -10.57
C VAL A 39 -34.46 18.82 -11.99
N LEU A 40 -33.90 19.93 -12.47
CA LEU A 40 -33.35 20.06 -13.82
C LEU A 40 -31.83 20.31 -13.81
N ASN A 41 -31.15 19.85 -14.85
CA ASN A 41 -29.74 20.11 -15.05
C ASN A 41 -29.47 21.58 -15.44
N ARG A 42 -28.20 21.97 -15.56
CA ARG A 42 -27.79 23.35 -15.89
C ARG A 42 -28.38 23.90 -17.20
N ASN A 43 -28.83 23.03 -18.10
CA ASN A 43 -29.44 23.40 -19.37
C ASN A 43 -30.98 23.44 -19.31
N GLY A 44 -31.59 23.24 -18.14
CA GLY A 44 -33.04 23.17 -17.98
C GLY A 44 -33.67 21.85 -18.46
N ASN A 45 -32.86 20.83 -18.72
CA ASN A 45 -33.33 19.50 -19.14
C ASN A 45 -33.39 18.53 -17.96
N PRO A 46 -34.15 17.42 -18.05
CA PRO A 46 -34.10 16.34 -17.06
C PRO A 46 -32.66 15.87 -16.80
N TYR A 47 -32.38 15.46 -15.57
CA TYR A 47 -31.08 14.89 -15.23
C TYR A 47 -30.89 13.50 -15.83
N THR A 48 -29.64 13.13 -16.07
CA THR A 48 -29.27 11.75 -16.43
C THR A 48 -27.93 11.43 -15.78
N ILE A 49 -27.87 10.28 -15.10
CA ILE A 49 -26.62 9.77 -14.54
C ILE A 49 -25.85 9.03 -15.62
N THR A 50 -24.85 9.70 -16.20
CA THR A 50 -23.96 9.07 -17.18
C THR A 50 -22.92 8.19 -16.49
N SER A 51 -22.33 7.22 -17.21
CA SER A 51 -21.23 6.39 -16.70
C SER A 51 -20.04 7.23 -16.21
N THR A 52 -19.73 8.32 -16.91
CA THR A 52 -18.68 9.27 -16.52
C THR A 52 -19.00 9.96 -15.20
N MET A 53 -20.26 10.39 -15.01
CA MET A 53 -20.70 11.00 -13.76
C MET A 53 -20.69 9.98 -12.62
N ALA A 54 -21.25 8.78 -12.83
CA ALA A 54 -21.24 7.70 -11.85
C ALA A 54 -19.82 7.37 -11.38
N LYS A 55 -18.87 7.24 -12.33
CA LYS A 55 -17.45 7.01 -12.02
C LYS A 55 -16.84 8.13 -11.19
N ALA A 56 -17.07 9.39 -11.58
CA ALA A 56 -16.51 10.51 -10.86
C ALA A 56 -17.08 10.65 -9.43
N LEU A 57 -18.36 10.30 -9.23
CA LEU A 57 -18.98 10.28 -7.90
C LEU A 57 -18.44 9.11 -7.06
N TRP A 58 -18.35 7.92 -7.63
CA TRP A 58 -17.82 6.72 -6.96
C TRP A 58 -16.38 6.88 -6.49
N GLU A 59 -15.53 7.46 -7.35
CA GLU A 59 -14.12 7.73 -7.06
C GLU A 59 -13.92 9.01 -6.23
N GLN A 60 -15.00 9.66 -5.76
CA GLN A 60 -14.95 10.90 -4.99
C GLN A 60 -14.20 12.05 -5.69
N LYS A 61 -14.12 12.03 -7.02
CA LYS A 61 -13.47 13.05 -7.88
C LYS A 61 -14.39 14.20 -8.23
N LYS A 62 -15.68 14.07 -7.96
CA LYS A 62 -16.69 15.10 -8.21
C LYS A 62 -17.70 15.12 -7.08
N ASP A 63 -18.16 16.33 -6.78
CA ASP A 63 -19.25 16.54 -5.84
C ASP A 63 -20.62 16.38 -6.52
N ILE A 64 -21.64 16.16 -5.71
CA ILE A 64 -23.03 16.08 -6.15
C ILE A 64 -23.53 17.50 -6.45
N PRO A 65 -24.22 17.74 -7.59
CA PRO A 65 -24.82 19.03 -7.89
C PRO A 65 -25.72 19.55 -6.75
N GLU A 66 -25.58 20.82 -6.40
CA GLU A 66 -26.26 21.43 -5.25
C GLU A 66 -27.78 21.27 -5.27
N ASN A 67 -28.41 21.38 -6.44
CA ASN A 67 -29.86 21.21 -6.53
C ASN A 67 -30.32 19.77 -6.29
N LEU A 68 -29.47 18.75 -6.53
CA LEU A 68 -29.75 17.38 -6.12
C LEU A 68 -29.60 17.21 -4.60
N LYS A 69 -28.64 17.90 -3.98
CA LYS A 69 -28.50 17.93 -2.50
C LYS A 69 -29.72 18.59 -1.85
N ILE A 70 -30.19 19.72 -2.38
CA ILE A 70 -31.39 20.40 -1.87
C ILE A 70 -32.63 19.51 -2.00
N ALA A 71 -32.75 18.78 -3.10
CA ALA A 71 -33.89 17.90 -3.36
C ALA A 71 -34.04 16.77 -2.32
N THR A 72 -32.97 16.36 -1.62
CA THR A 72 -33.06 15.35 -0.55
C THR A 72 -33.88 15.81 0.65
N GLY A 73 -34.10 17.13 0.81
CA GLY A 73 -34.95 17.70 1.84
C GLY A 73 -36.44 17.76 1.48
N SER A 74 -36.84 17.29 0.30
CA SER A 74 -38.26 17.26 -0.10
C SER A 74 -39.05 16.27 0.75
N LEU A 75 -40.14 16.72 1.39
CA LEU A 75 -41.03 15.86 2.16
C LEU A 75 -41.65 14.75 1.30
N GLU A 76 -41.95 15.05 0.03
CA GLU A 76 -42.45 14.05 -0.91
C GLU A 76 -41.43 12.92 -1.11
N LEU A 77 -40.16 13.28 -1.30
CA LEU A 77 -39.10 12.28 -1.46
C LEU A 77 -38.89 11.49 -0.17
N ILE A 78 -38.77 12.17 0.96
CA ILE A 78 -38.52 11.55 2.27
C ILE A 78 -39.62 10.54 2.63
N ASN A 79 -40.89 10.86 2.32
CA ASN A 79 -42.01 9.97 2.66
C ASN A 79 -42.14 8.76 1.73
N ASN A 80 -41.57 8.82 0.52
CA ASN A 80 -41.68 7.74 -0.47
C ASN A 80 -40.36 6.98 -0.67
N ILE A 81 -39.28 7.37 0.02
CA ILE A 81 -37.95 6.78 -0.21
C ILE A 81 -37.89 5.32 0.22
N GLY A 82 -38.56 4.93 1.32
CA GLY A 82 -38.63 3.53 1.76
C GLY A 82 -39.26 2.63 0.70
N GLU A 83 -40.47 2.97 0.26
CA GLU A 83 -41.19 2.21 -0.78
C GLU A 83 -40.36 2.08 -2.07
N TYR A 84 -39.70 3.15 -2.50
CA TYR A 84 -38.80 3.10 -3.66
C TYR A 84 -37.62 2.13 -3.43
N PHE A 85 -36.96 2.22 -2.26
CA PHE A 85 -35.82 1.36 -1.93
C PHE A 85 -36.21 -0.12 -1.83
N TYR A 86 -37.38 -0.42 -1.28
CA TYR A 86 -37.90 -1.78 -1.27
C TYR A 86 -38.03 -2.34 -2.68
N ASN A 87 -38.75 -1.63 -3.56
CA ASN A 87 -39.09 -2.11 -4.89
C ASN A 87 -37.90 -2.13 -5.86
N HIS A 88 -37.01 -1.14 -5.79
CA HIS A 88 -36.02 -0.91 -6.85
C HIS A 88 -34.56 -1.12 -6.45
N ILE A 89 -34.30 -1.26 -5.14
CA ILE A 89 -32.95 -1.49 -4.63
C ILE A 89 -32.88 -2.86 -3.97
N ILE A 90 -33.71 -3.12 -2.96
CA ILE A 90 -33.66 -4.35 -2.17
C ILE A 90 -34.15 -5.53 -3.00
N ASP A 91 -35.33 -5.45 -3.62
CA ASP A 91 -35.89 -6.56 -4.41
C ASP A 91 -35.17 -6.74 -5.76
N ASP A 92 -34.79 -5.64 -6.41
CA ASP A 92 -34.22 -5.65 -7.77
C ASP A 92 -32.69 -5.86 -7.83
N LEU A 93 -31.92 -5.32 -6.86
CA LEU A 93 -30.45 -5.30 -6.95
C LEU A 93 -29.75 -6.17 -5.90
N VAL A 94 -30.29 -6.24 -4.68
CA VAL A 94 -29.64 -6.93 -3.56
C VAL A 94 -29.87 -8.44 -3.64
N ASN A 95 -28.79 -9.22 -3.50
CA ASN A 95 -28.88 -10.67 -3.37
C ASN A 95 -29.23 -11.05 -1.92
N PRO A 96 -30.31 -11.80 -1.66
CA PRO A 96 -30.68 -12.26 -0.33
C PRO A 96 -29.57 -12.99 0.44
N LEU A 97 -28.64 -13.66 -0.26
CA LEU A 97 -27.50 -14.35 0.36
C LEU A 97 -26.38 -13.41 0.83
N GLN A 98 -26.33 -12.18 0.30
CA GLN A 98 -25.33 -11.16 0.63
C GLN A 98 -25.92 -9.99 1.44
N GLU A 99 -27.23 -9.98 1.61
CA GLU A 99 -28.00 -8.96 2.30
C GLU A 99 -27.48 -8.70 3.73
N SER A 100 -27.20 -9.76 4.50
CA SER A 100 -26.72 -9.64 5.88
C SER A 100 -25.35 -8.98 5.98
N GLN A 101 -24.44 -9.28 5.05
CA GLN A 101 -23.11 -8.67 4.98
C GLN A 101 -23.22 -7.16 4.69
N MET A 102 -24.06 -6.79 3.73
CA MET A 102 -24.32 -5.40 3.37
C MET A 102 -24.91 -4.60 4.54
N TYR A 103 -25.96 -5.10 5.19
CA TYR A 103 -26.55 -4.41 6.35
C TYR A 103 -25.56 -4.28 7.51
N SER A 104 -24.80 -5.33 7.81
CA SER A 104 -23.77 -5.27 8.85
C SER A 104 -22.70 -4.23 8.54
N ALA A 105 -22.27 -4.13 7.28
CA ALA A 105 -21.30 -3.13 6.86
C ALA A 105 -21.88 -1.71 6.92
N MET A 106 -23.14 -1.52 6.50
CA MET A 106 -23.84 -0.23 6.53
C MET A 106 -24.04 0.28 7.97
N VAL A 107 -24.43 -0.61 8.89
CA VAL A 107 -24.57 -0.28 10.33
C VAL A 107 -23.21 0.14 10.91
N THR A 108 -22.14 -0.60 10.60
CA THR A 108 -20.78 -0.26 11.04
C THR A 108 -20.33 1.09 10.48
N LEU A 109 -20.60 1.35 9.19
CA LEU A 109 -20.26 2.62 8.54
C LEU A 109 -20.96 3.79 9.24
N ILE A 110 -22.30 3.71 9.41
CA ILE A 110 -23.10 4.78 10.02
C ILE A 110 -22.65 5.04 11.46
N ARG A 111 -22.50 4.00 12.29
CA ARG A 111 -22.11 4.14 13.72
C ARG A 111 -20.75 4.79 13.92
N ASN A 112 -19.83 4.62 12.98
CA ASN A 112 -18.45 5.12 13.06
C ASN A 112 -18.21 6.34 12.16
N SER A 113 -19.28 6.95 11.63
CA SER A 113 -19.21 8.06 10.69
C SER A 113 -19.15 9.45 11.33
N ASP A 114 -19.04 10.47 10.49
CA ASP A 114 -19.15 11.90 10.80
C ASP A 114 -20.60 12.44 10.77
N LEU A 115 -21.61 11.56 10.71
CA LEU A 115 -23.00 11.95 10.88
C LEU A 115 -23.27 12.54 12.28
N GLN A 116 -24.29 13.40 12.36
CA GLN A 116 -24.72 13.93 13.65
C GLN A 116 -25.37 12.82 14.49
N LYS A 117 -25.26 12.96 15.82
CA LYS A 117 -25.68 11.91 16.75
C LYS A 117 -27.17 11.56 16.62
N ASP A 118 -28.02 12.57 16.43
CA ASP A 118 -29.46 12.43 16.20
C ASP A 118 -29.76 11.71 14.88
N GLN A 119 -29.00 11.99 13.81
CA GLN A 119 -29.12 11.28 12.53
C GLN A 119 -28.76 9.80 12.67
N ILE A 120 -27.69 9.48 13.43
CA ILE A 120 -27.31 8.09 13.71
C ILE A 120 -28.41 7.39 14.52
N GLU A 121 -28.95 8.04 15.55
CA GLU A 121 -30.02 7.48 16.37
C GLU A 121 -31.30 7.22 15.56
N GLU A 122 -31.72 8.15 14.70
CA GLU A 122 -32.86 7.97 13.79
C GLU A 122 -32.65 6.77 12.85
N LEU A 123 -31.50 6.67 12.18
CA LEU A 123 -31.22 5.56 11.26
C LEU A 123 -31.19 4.21 11.99
N MET A 124 -30.57 4.16 13.18
CA MET A 124 -30.55 2.92 13.96
C MET A 124 -31.95 2.50 14.41
N GLN A 125 -32.85 3.44 14.69
CA GLN A 125 -34.24 3.13 15.04
C GLN A 125 -34.99 2.39 13.93
N TYR A 126 -34.85 2.82 12.67
CA TYR A 126 -35.45 2.10 11.52
C TYR A 126 -34.84 0.70 11.36
N TYR A 127 -33.52 0.57 11.49
CA TYR A 127 -32.85 -0.72 11.42
C TYR A 127 -33.31 -1.68 12.53
N GLU A 128 -33.38 -1.22 13.77
CA GLU A 128 -33.82 -2.01 14.93
C GLU A 128 -35.31 -2.37 14.89
N SER A 129 -36.13 -1.53 14.26
CA SER A 129 -37.55 -1.79 14.02
C SER A 129 -37.81 -2.69 12.80
N ASN A 130 -36.74 -3.15 12.14
CA ASN A 130 -36.77 -3.96 10.91
C ASN A 130 -37.42 -3.26 9.70
N GLU A 131 -37.41 -1.92 9.69
CA GLU A 131 -37.79 -1.05 8.56
C GLU A 131 -36.54 -0.81 7.70
N LYS A 132 -36.06 -1.89 7.07
CA LYS A 132 -34.77 -1.93 6.36
C LYS A 132 -34.71 -1.03 5.13
N ASP A 133 -35.84 -0.85 4.47
CA ASP A 133 -36.08 0.00 3.32
C ASP A 133 -35.99 1.48 3.69
N GLU A 134 -36.67 1.90 4.78
CA GLU A 134 -36.52 3.24 5.36
C GLU A 134 -35.09 3.50 5.84
N PHE A 135 -34.46 2.51 6.48
CA PHE A 135 -33.07 2.60 6.91
C PHE A 135 -32.12 2.90 5.74
N LEU A 136 -32.17 2.11 4.66
CA LEU A 136 -31.29 2.33 3.50
C LEU A 136 -31.65 3.61 2.75
N GLY A 137 -32.93 3.91 2.58
CA GLY A 137 -33.42 5.08 1.86
C GLY A 137 -33.01 6.38 2.54
N ARG A 138 -33.23 6.51 3.85
CA ARG A 138 -32.83 7.71 4.61
C ARG A 138 -31.31 7.83 4.72
N ALA A 139 -30.60 6.72 4.92
CA ALA A 139 -29.15 6.71 4.89
C ALA A 139 -28.62 7.23 3.55
N PHE A 140 -29.23 6.86 2.42
CA PHE A 140 -28.89 7.40 1.12
C PHE A 140 -29.12 8.91 1.01
N LEU A 141 -30.28 9.41 1.49
CA LEU A 141 -30.56 10.85 1.46
C LEU A 141 -29.53 11.66 2.26
N TYR A 142 -29.14 11.18 3.45
CA TYR A 142 -28.05 11.80 4.21
C TYR A 142 -26.73 11.76 3.44
N ALA A 143 -26.39 10.64 2.83
CA ALA A 143 -25.15 10.48 2.05
C ALA A 143 -25.09 11.44 0.85
N VAL A 144 -26.22 11.70 0.18
CA VAL A 144 -26.33 12.65 -0.94
C VAL A 144 -26.25 14.10 -0.46
N SER A 145 -26.78 14.42 0.73
CA SER A 145 -26.73 15.78 1.29
C SER A 145 -25.32 16.27 1.64
N LYS A 146 -24.34 15.36 1.73
CA LYS A 146 -22.96 15.62 2.13
C LYS A 146 -22.05 15.85 0.91
N ASP A 147 -20.87 16.41 1.17
CA ASP A 147 -19.87 16.62 0.14
C ASP A 147 -19.23 15.28 -0.27
N ASN A 148 -19.31 14.98 -1.56
CA ASN A 148 -18.77 13.75 -2.12
C ASN A 148 -17.36 13.91 -2.70
N LEU A 149 -16.90 15.16 -2.91
CA LEU A 149 -15.54 15.43 -3.40
C LEU A 149 -14.53 15.32 -2.25
N GLN A 150 -13.57 14.40 -2.36
CA GLN A 150 -12.41 14.32 -1.48
C GLN A 150 -11.13 14.58 -2.27
N LYS A 151 -10.40 15.65 -1.92
CA LYS A 151 -9.13 16.01 -2.60
C LYS A 151 -8.02 14.99 -2.40
N ASP A 152 -8.11 14.21 -1.31
CA ASP A 152 -7.22 13.12 -0.95
C ASP A 152 -8.05 11.87 -0.61
N ALA A 153 -8.81 11.35 -1.58
CA ALA A 153 -9.67 10.19 -1.36
C ALA A 153 -8.85 8.99 -0.86
N ILE A 154 -9.01 8.65 0.42
CA ILE A 154 -8.52 7.39 0.95
C ILE A 154 -9.40 6.30 0.32
N PRO A 155 -8.84 5.27 -0.33
CA PRO A 155 -9.62 4.18 -0.90
C PRO A 155 -10.59 3.61 0.14
N PHE A 156 -11.80 3.26 -0.28
CA PHE A 156 -12.72 2.50 0.56
C PHE A 156 -12.06 1.18 0.93
N GLU A 157 -11.65 1.06 2.18
CA GLU A 157 -11.14 -0.17 2.73
C GLU A 157 -12.31 -1.00 3.22
N THR A 158 -12.39 -2.24 2.75
CA THR A 158 -13.33 -3.20 3.31
C THR A 158 -12.93 -3.52 4.76
N PRO A 159 -13.85 -4.03 5.59
CA PRO A 159 -13.50 -4.50 6.95
C PRO A 159 -12.32 -5.49 6.95
N VAL A 160 -12.19 -6.32 5.90
CA VAL A 160 -11.08 -7.26 5.73
C VAL A 160 -9.74 -6.52 5.52
N ASP A 161 -9.74 -5.45 4.74
CA ASP A 161 -8.53 -4.63 4.52
C ASP A 161 -8.08 -3.93 5.80
N ALA A 162 -9.04 -3.46 6.62
CA ALA A 162 -8.77 -2.87 7.92
C ALA A 162 -8.14 -3.90 8.89
N ASP A 163 -8.69 -5.12 8.95
CA ASP A 163 -8.15 -6.20 9.78
C ASP A 163 -6.72 -6.60 9.35
N ILE A 164 -6.48 -6.70 8.04
CA ILE A 164 -5.14 -6.99 7.49
C ILE A 164 -4.15 -5.88 7.87
N ARG A 165 -4.54 -4.61 7.76
CA ARG A 165 -3.68 -3.50 8.17
C ARG A 165 -3.39 -3.56 9.67
N THR A 166 -4.41 -3.70 10.51
CA THR A 166 -4.23 -3.79 11.96
C THR A 166 -3.32 -4.96 12.33
N PHE A 167 -3.48 -6.11 11.67
CA PHE A 167 -2.60 -7.25 11.85
C PHE A 167 -1.15 -6.92 11.46
N LYS A 168 -0.92 -6.33 10.28
CA LYS A 168 0.42 -5.89 9.83
C LYS A 168 1.07 -4.92 10.82
N GLU A 169 0.31 -3.93 11.29
CA GLU A 169 0.80 -2.94 12.26
C GLU A 169 1.15 -3.59 13.61
N MET A 170 0.36 -4.56 14.08
CA MET A 170 0.67 -5.31 15.30
C MET A 170 1.97 -6.09 15.18
N ILE A 171 2.20 -6.76 14.04
CA ILE A 171 3.45 -7.49 13.79
C ILE A 171 4.64 -6.53 13.78
N LYS A 172 4.56 -5.42 13.03
CA LYS A 172 5.62 -4.38 12.96
C LYS A 172 5.90 -3.75 14.33
N LYS A 173 4.87 -3.54 15.16
CA LYS A 173 5.03 -3.00 16.52
C LYS A 173 5.74 -3.96 17.47
N ASN A 174 5.44 -5.25 17.36
CA ASN A 174 5.99 -6.28 18.25
C ASN A 174 7.38 -6.77 17.80
N HIS A 175 7.71 -6.63 16.51
CA HIS A 175 9.01 -7.00 15.94
C HIS A 175 9.70 -5.76 15.38
N LYS A 176 10.39 -5.03 16.25
CA LYS A 176 11.19 -3.87 15.86
C LYS A 176 12.44 -4.30 15.09
N LYS A 177 12.95 -3.41 14.24
CA LYS A 177 14.21 -3.63 13.51
C LYS A 177 15.31 -4.03 14.50
N PRO A 178 16.00 -5.16 14.27
CA PRO A 178 17.07 -5.61 15.14
C PRO A 178 18.26 -4.64 15.11
N ILE A 179 19.03 -4.64 16.19
CA ILE A 179 20.25 -3.83 16.27
C ILE A 179 21.33 -4.52 15.44
N SER A 180 21.93 -3.81 14.50
CA SER A 180 22.99 -4.35 13.65
C SER A 180 24.15 -4.90 14.47
N ILE A 181 24.58 -6.11 14.13
CA ILE A 181 25.78 -6.74 14.67
C ILE A 181 26.98 -5.84 14.35
N ILE A 182 27.83 -5.61 15.35
CA ILE A 182 29.08 -4.89 15.15
C ILE A 182 30.06 -5.87 14.48
N PRO A 183 30.69 -5.50 13.34
CA PRO A 183 31.68 -6.37 12.71
C PRO A 183 32.77 -6.78 13.71
N PRO A 184 33.11 -8.07 13.81
CA PRO A 184 34.20 -8.54 14.66
C PRO A 184 35.54 -8.03 14.13
N ASP A 185 36.56 -7.98 15.00
CA ASP A 185 37.90 -7.54 14.61
C ASP A 185 38.49 -8.48 13.55
N ASP A 186 38.38 -9.79 13.79
CA ASP A 186 38.77 -10.82 12.83
C ASP A 186 37.77 -10.94 11.67
N ILE A 187 38.25 -11.38 10.50
CA ILE A 187 37.41 -11.66 9.33
C ILE A 187 36.84 -13.07 9.46
N GLU A 188 35.52 -13.19 9.48
CA GLU A 188 34.81 -14.48 9.55
C GLU A 188 34.71 -15.15 8.17
N ASP A 189 34.55 -16.48 8.14
CA ASP A 189 34.51 -17.27 6.91
C ASP A 189 33.44 -16.79 5.90
N HIS A 190 32.28 -16.36 6.41
CA HIS A 190 31.18 -15.87 5.57
C HIS A 190 31.46 -14.49 4.94
N GLU A 191 32.50 -13.78 5.38
CA GLU A 191 32.92 -12.50 4.80
C GLU A 191 33.94 -12.67 3.67
N LEU A 192 34.62 -13.83 3.59
CA LEU A 192 35.84 -13.97 2.81
C LEU A 192 35.70 -13.64 1.32
N GLY A 193 34.56 -13.99 0.69
CA GLY A 193 34.36 -13.77 -0.74
C GLY A 193 34.49 -12.29 -1.13
N TYR A 194 33.61 -11.44 -0.59
CA TYR A 194 33.62 -10.02 -0.87
C TYR A 194 34.83 -9.31 -0.28
N VAL A 195 35.36 -9.76 0.87
CA VAL A 195 36.58 -9.18 1.47
C VAL A 195 37.79 -9.37 0.56
N GLN A 196 37.95 -10.57 -0.03
CA GLN A 196 39.01 -10.84 -1.00
C GLN A 196 38.86 -9.97 -2.26
N GLU A 197 37.65 -9.81 -2.78
CA GLU A 197 37.43 -8.90 -3.90
C GLU A 197 37.75 -7.44 -3.54
N LEU A 198 37.37 -6.97 -2.34
CA LEU A 198 37.73 -5.62 -1.89
C LEU A 198 39.25 -5.42 -1.85
N TYR A 199 40.01 -6.40 -1.38
CA TYR A 199 41.47 -6.32 -1.41
C TYR A 199 42.04 -6.27 -2.83
N ARG A 200 41.46 -7.01 -3.78
CA ARG A 200 41.84 -6.93 -5.20
C ARG A 200 41.50 -5.58 -5.82
N VAL A 201 40.33 -5.04 -5.51
CA VAL A 201 39.91 -3.68 -5.91
C VAL A 201 40.89 -2.63 -5.39
N TYR A 202 41.34 -2.77 -4.14
CA TYR A 202 42.33 -1.88 -3.55
C TYR A 202 43.71 -2.06 -4.18
N HIS A 203 44.09 -3.28 -4.51
CA HIS A 203 45.33 -3.58 -5.21
C HIS A 203 45.40 -2.92 -6.59
N GLU A 204 44.32 -2.96 -7.37
CA GLU A 204 44.24 -2.29 -8.67
C GLU A 204 44.39 -0.77 -8.55
N GLU A 205 43.80 -0.17 -7.51
CA GLU A 205 43.84 1.28 -7.27
C GLU A 205 45.22 1.78 -6.81
N THR A 206 45.97 0.99 -6.01
CA THR A 206 47.23 1.44 -5.38
C THR A 206 48.50 0.75 -5.90
N GLY A 207 48.37 -0.42 -6.51
CA GLY A 207 49.47 -1.33 -6.84
C GLY A 207 50.05 -2.10 -5.64
N GLU A 208 49.54 -1.91 -4.43
CA GLU A 208 50.01 -2.60 -3.22
C GLU A 208 49.17 -3.86 -2.95
N TYR A 209 49.77 -4.89 -2.34
CA TYR A 209 49.08 -6.15 -2.07
C TYR A 209 48.51 -6.17 -0.64
N TYR A 210 47.25 -6.57 -0.49
CA TYR A 210 46.53 -6.62 0.78
C TYR A 210 45.98 -8.02 1.04
N VAL A 211 46.19 -8.55 2.26
CA VAL A 211 45.71 -9.88 2.67
C VAL A 211 44.94 -9.82 3.98
N ARG A 212 45.25 -8.83 4.83
CA ARG A 212 44.66 -8.69 6.16
C ARG A 212 44.27 -7.24 6.45
N PRO A 213 43.36 -6.99 7.40
CA PRO A 213 42.93 -5.63 7.75
C PRO A 213 44.08 -4.69 8.14
N GLU A 214 45.14 -5.21 8.77
CA GLU A 214 46.30 -4.42 9.20
C GLU A 214 47.12 -3.86 8.03
N ASP A 215 47.09 -4.52 6.87
CA ASP A 215 47.81 -4.06 5.67
C ASP A 215 47.25 -2.71 5.16
N LEU A 216 46.02 -2.35 5.56
CA LEU A 216 45.38 -1.08 5.24
C LEU A 216 45.76 0.06 6.21
N ASP A 217 46.56 -0.19 7.26
CA ASP A 217 46.94 0.82 8.25
C ASP A 217 47.73 1.99 7.64
N SER A 218 48.53 1.70 6.60
CA SER A 218 49.25 2.71 5.82
C SER A 218 48.34 3.53 4.89
N GLN A 219 47.10 3.08 4.66
CA GLN A 219 46.14 3.67 3.70
C GLN A 219 44.81 4.07 4.39
N PRO A 220 44.78 5.18 5.15
CA PRO A 220 43.61 5.55 5.98
C PRO A 220 42.30 5.68 5.20
N LYS A 221 42.34 6.13 3.94
CA LYS A 221 41.15 6.26 3.08
C LYS A 221 40.56 4.90 2.73
N LEU A 222 41.40 3.91 2.41
CA LEU A 222 40.97 2.55 2.08
C LEU A 222 40.52 1.80 3.33
N LYS A 223 41.25 1.92 4.45
CA LYS A 223 40.81 1.37 5.74
C LYS A 223 39.42 1.88 6.14
N LYS A 224 39.17 3.18 5.97
CA LYS A 224 37.83 3.76 6.23
C LYS A 224 36.76 3.22 5.28
N ASN A 225 37.09 3.03 4.00
CA ASN A 225 36.18 2.43 3.03
C ASN A 225 35.85 0.98 3.43
N PHE A 226 36.88 0.16 3.69
CA PHE A 226 36.77 -1.24 4.10
C PHE A 226 35.88 -1.41 5.33
N ASN A 227 36.13 -0.65 6.39
CA ASN A 227 35.33 -0.71 7.61
C ASN A 227 33.85 -0.33 7.36
N ARG A 228 33.60 0.60 6.44
CA ARG A 228 32.23 0.94 6.02
C ARG A 228 31.58 -0.20 5.25
N GLN A 229 32.29 -0.86 4.33
CA GLN A 229 31.77 -2.01 3.59
C GLN A 229 31.43 -3.18 4.52
N ARG A 230 32.32 -3.50 5.47
CA ARG A 230 32.05 -4.51 6.50
C ARG A 230 30.82 -4.15 7.34
N LYS A 231 30.69 -2.89 7.76
CA LYS A 231 29.49 -2.44 8.48
C LYS A 231 28.21 -2.65 7.66
N ASP A 232 28.23 -2.28 6.39
CA ASP A 232 27.06 -2.45 5.51
C ASP A 232 26.71 -3.93 5.32
N TYR A 233 27.72 -4.81 5.15
CA TYR A 233 27.53 -6.27 5.12
C TYR A 233 26.85 -6.81 6.39
N TYR A 234 27.34 -6.43 7.58
CA TYR A 234 26.75 -6.86 8.83
C TYR A 234 25.34 -6.30 9.08
N CYS A 235 25.00 -5.12 8.52
CA CYS A 235 23.60 -4.66 8.51
C CYS A 235 22.69 -5.68 7.80
N ALA A 236 23.08 -6.14 6.61
CA ALA A 236 22.33 -7.13 5.86
C ALA A 236 22.31 -8.50 6.57
N GLU A 237 23.46 -8.96 7.08
CA GLU A 237 23.57 -10.25 7.78
C GLU A 237 22.75 -10.29 9.07
N THR A 238 22.63 -9.16 9.79
CA THR A 238 21.74 -9.07 10.96
C THR A 238 20.29 -9.35 10.55
N ILE A 239 19.80 -8.72 9.48
CA ILE A 239 18.43 -8.94 9.00
C ILE A 239 18.25 -10.36 8.51
N HIS A 240 19.22 -10.90 7.78
CA HIS A 240 19.20 -12.27 7.28
C HIS A 240 19.06 -13.30 8.41
N ARG A 241 19.86 -13.16 9.49
CA ARG A 241 19.80 -14.03 10.66
C ARG A 241 18.45 -13.92 11.39
N GLU A 242 17.97 -12.72 11.63
CA GLU A 242 16.72 -12.50 12.37
C GLU A 242 15.48 -13.02 11.64
N LEU A 243 15.43 -12.85 10.32
CA LEU A 243 14.34 -13.41 9.52
C LEU A 243 14.33 -14.94 9.55
N ARG A 244 15.51 -15.57 9.52
CA ARG A 244 15.69 -17.02 9.58
C ARG A 244 15.34 -17.59 10.97
N ASP A 245 15.91 -17.01 12.01
CA ASP A 245 15.94 -17.60 13.35
C ASP A 245 14.67 -17.26 14.17
N THR A 246 14.13 -16.05 14.00
CA THR A 246 13.02 -15.53 14.82
C THR A 246 11.66 -15.67 14.13
N ILE A 247 11.56 -15.26 12.86
CA ILE A 247 10.27 -15.17 12.16
C ILE A 247 9.87 -16.50 11.50
N ARG A 248 10.84 -17.41 11.25
CA ARG A 248 10.61 -18.74 10.65
C ARG A 248 9.72 -18.68 9.40
N LEU A 249 10.00 -17.73 8.52
CA LEU A 249 9.41 -17.69 7.19
C LEU A 249 10.02 -18.87 6.39
N ASP A 250 9.32 -20.01 6.30
CA ASP A 250 9.65 -21.16 5.43
C ASP A 250 8.44 -21.36 4.49
N GLU A 251 8.54 -21.54 3.18
CA GLU A 251 9.57 -22.16 2.35
C GLU A 251 10.02 -21.20 1.22
N THR A 252 11.33 -20.94 1.12
CA THR A 252 12.02 -20.11 0.09
C THR A 252 11.71 -18.59 0.06
N ASP A 253 12.73 -17.82 0.46
CA ASP A 253 13.17 -16.63 -0.28
C ASP A 253 12.67 -15.23 0.09
N GLY A 254 12.22 -14.91 1.31
CA GLY A 254 12.06 -13.49 1.68
C GLY A 254 13.34 -12.66 1.45
N PHE A 255 14.47 -13.17 1.97
CA PHE A 255 15.78 -12.52 1.81
C PHE A 255 16.44 -12.81 0.46
N ASN A 256 16.16 -13.96 -0.16
CA ASN A 256 16.68 -14.27 -1.49
C ASN A 256 15.94 -13.48 -2.59
N ILE A 257 14.63 -13.23 -2.47
CA ILE A 257 13.89 -12.26 -3.32
C ILE A 257 14.50 -10.87 -3.16
N LEU A 258 14.92 -10.48 -1.94
CA LEU A 258 15.67 -9.23 -1.76
C LEU A 258 17.00 -9.24 -2.52
N LYS A 259 17.75 -10.35 -2.49
CA LYS A 259 18.96 -10.51 -3.32
C LYS A 259 18.64 -10.39 -4.82
N ASP A 260 17.55 -10.98 -5.28
CA ASP A 260 17.13 -10.94 -6.69
C ASP A 260 16.71 -9.53 -7.12
N GLU A 261 15.82 -8.86 -6.38
CA GLU A 261 15.41 -7.48 -6.68
C GLU A 261 16.62 -6.52 -6.63
N MET A 262 17.55 -6.74 -5.69
CA MET A 262 18.78 -5.94 -5.64
C MET A 262 19.70 -6.24 -6.82
N TYR A 263 19.89 -7.50 -7.21
CA TYR A 263 20.68 -7.88 -8.37
C TYR A 263 20.14 -7.23 -9.64
N ASP A 264 18.85 -7.38 -9.93
CA ASP A 264 18.19 -6.79 -11.09
C ASP A 264 18.31 -5.25 -11.08
N GLY A 265 18.26 -4.65 -9.89
CA GLY A 265 18.41 -3.21 -9.72
C GLY A 265 19.84 -2.69 -9.96
N VAL A 266 20.88 -3.48 -9.69
CA VAL A 266 22.27 -3.01 -9.74
C VAL A 266 23.09 -3.56 -10.90
N ILE A 267 22.69 -4.66 -11.52
CA ILE A 267 23.49 -5.36 -12.54
C ILE A 267 23.86 -4.46 -13.72
N THR A 268 22.90 -3.69 -14.24
CA THR A 268 23.15 -2.73 -15.32
C THR A 268 24.13 -1.63 -14.94
N THR A 269 24.20 -1.27 -13.64
CA THR A 269 25.23 -0.34 -13.17
C THR A 269 26.57 -1.04 -13.00
N CYS A 270 26.58 -2.29 -12.55
CA CYS A 270 27.79 -3.09 -12.37
C CYS A 270 28.52 -3.34 -13.71
N GLU A 271 27.78 -3.66 -14.77
CA GLU A 271 28.29 -4.00 -16.11
C GLU A 271 28.70 -2.80 -16.98
N LYS A 272 28.61 -1.56 -16.46
CA LYS A 272 29.10 -0.40 -17.21
C LYS A 272 30.62 -0.42 -17.32
N ASP A 273 31.12 0.27 -18.33
CA ASP A 273 32.54 0.54 -18.46
C ASP A 273 33.01 1.50 -17.36
N TYR A 274 34.06 1.11 -16.64
CA TYR A 274 34.68 1.92 -15.60
C TYR A 274 36.19 1.95 -15.80
N ASP A 275 36.81 3.09 -15.50
CA ASP A 275 38.28 3.21 -15.60
C ASP A 275 39.03 2.29 -14.60
N CYS A 276 38.36 1.87 -13.52
CA CYS A 276 38.90 0.92 -12.54
C CYS A 276 37.77 0.27 -11.72
N SER A 277 38.05 -0.89 -11.12
CA SER A 277 37.11 -1.63 -10.27
C SER A 277 36.65 -0.83 -9.04
N TYR A 278 37.48 0.07 -8.50
CA TYR A 278 37.09 0.93 -7.38
C TYR A 278 35.94 1.89 -7.73
N LYS A 279 35.93 2.40 -8.98
CA LYS A 279 34.84 3.24 -9.50
C LYS A 279 33.57 2.42 -9.72
N ARG A 280 33.68 1.18 -10.23
CA ARG A 280 32.55 0.23 -10.35
C ARG A 280 31.90 -0.04 -9.00
N LEU A 281 32.69 -0.49 -8.02
CA LEU A 281 32.25 -0.71 -6.63
C LEU A 281 31.53 0.52 -6.07
N THR A 282 32.14 1.71 -6.22
CA THR A 282 31.56 2.95 -5.70
C THR A 282 30.22 3.28 -6.35
N ALA A 283 30.14 3.19 -7.69
CA ALA A 283 28.92 3.48 -8.43
C ALA A 283 27.78 2.50 -8.10
N VAL A 284 28.09 1.20 -7.97
CA VAL A 284 27.10 0.18 -7.57
C VAL A 284 26.60 0.46 -6.15
N MET A 285 27.49 0.74 -5.20
CA MET A 285 27.12 1.01 -3.81
C MET A 285 26.28 2.30 -3.67
N GLU A 286 26.55 3.32 -4.48
CA GLU A 286 25.71 4.53 -4.54
C GLU A 286 24.34 4.21 -5.12
N HIS A 287 24.27 3.51 -6.25
CA HIS A 287 23.00 3.16 -6.89
C HIS A 287 22.14 2.25 -6.02
N ALA A 288 22.74 1.27 -5.33
CA ALA A 288 22.06 0.35 -4.42
C ALA A 288 21.20 1.07 -3.37
N THR A 289 21.59 2.27 -2.94
CA THR A 289 20.79 3.04 -1.97
C THR A 289 19.45 3.50 -2.51
N ALA A 290 19.35 3.70 -3.83
CA ALA A 290 18.19 4.24 -4.54
C ALA A 290 17.33 3.17 -5.22
N VAL A 291 17.80 1.91 -5.29
CA VAL A 291 17.03 0.80 -5.87
C VAL A 291 15.69 0.66 -5.13
N PRO A 292 14.53 0.81 -5.80
CA PRO A 292 13.23 0.61 -5.17
C PRO A 292 13.04 -0.88 -4.86
N ILE A 293 12.46 -1.18 -3.71
CA ILE A 293 12.04 -2.53 -3.34
C ILE A 293 10.53 -2.60 -3.46
N SER A 294 10.00 -3.72 -3.95
CA SER A 294 8.56 -3.89 -4.11
C SER A 294 7.82 -3.75 -2.78
N HIS A 295 6.62 -3.15 -2.78
CA HIS A 295 5.85 -2.93 -1.54
C HIS A 295 5.56 -4.24 -0.80
N ASN A 296 5.33 -5.33 -1.53
CA ASN A 296 5.13 -6.65 -0.94
C ASN A 296 6.40 -7.16 -0.25
N LEU A 297 7.58 -7.01 -0.87
CA LEU A 297 8.83 -7.37 -0.24
C LEU A 297 9.14 -6.49 0.99
N GLN A 298 8.92 -5.18 0.88
CA GLN A 298 9.10 -4.24 1.97
C GLN A 298 8.25 -4.62 3.21
N ASP A 299 6.98 -4.99 3.01
CA ASP A 299 6.10 -5.50 4.07
C ASP A 299 6.60 -6.83 4.66
N ARG A 300 7.04 -7.77 3.82
CA ARG A 300 7.62 -9.06 4.26
C ARG A 300 8.90 -8.87 5.07
N MET A 301 9.68 -7.85 4.75
CA MET A 301 10.89 -7.47 5.47
C MET A 301 10.61 -6.56 6.67
N LEU A 302 9.34 -6.36 7.05
CA LEU A 302 8.92 -5.54 8.20
C LEU A 302 9.47 -4.10 8.19
N ASP A 303 9.68 -3.54 7.00
CA ASP A 303 10.35 -2.24 6.80
C ASP A 303 11.79 -2.16 7.33
N TRP A 304 12.47 -3.29 7.54
CA TRP A 304 13.81 -3.31 8.11
C TRP A 304 14.92 -2.98 7.11
N VAL A 305 14.65 -3.07 5.81
CA VAL A 305 15.65 -2.81 4.77
C VAL A 305 15.84 -1.30 4.58
N SER A 306 17.06 -0.83 4.83
CA SER A 306 17.49 0.56 4.64
C SER A 306 18.73 0.61 3.74
N PRO A 307 19.31 1.79 3.43
CA PRO A 307 20.44 1.88 2.49
C PRO A 307 21.66 1.03 2.88
N GLY A 308 21.91 0.82 4.19
CA GLY A 308 23.03 -0.02 4.65
C GLY A 308 22.81 -1.50 4.31
N GLU A 309 21.61 -2.02 4.55
CA GLU A 309 21.26 -3.40 4.20
C GLU A 309 21.32 -3.63 2.69
N LYS A 310 20.86 -2.69 1.86
CA LYS A 310 20.95 -2.82 0.39
C LYS A 310 22.40 -2.93 -0.11
N LYS A 311 23.32 -2.16 0.49
CA LYS A 311 24.75 -2.27 0.19
C LYS A 311 25.34 -3.59 0.68
N GLY A 312 24.96 -4.03 1.88
CA GLY A 312 25.37 -5.32 2.40
C GLY A 312 24.90 -6.50 1.55
N VAL A 313 23.68 -6.42 1.01
CA VAL A 313 23.14 -7.41 0.06
C VAL A 313 24.00 -7.48 -1.21
N CYS A 314 24.56 -6.37 -1.70
CA CYS A 314 25.49 -6.40 -2.84
C CYS A 314 26.76 -7.20 -2.53
N HIS A 315 27.31 -7.08 -1.32
CA HIS A 315 28.44 -7.90 -0.87
C HIS A 315 28.07 -9.38 -0.71
N MET A 316 26.84 -9.69 -0.28
CA MET A 316 26.34 -11.07 -0.28
C MET A 316 26.19 -11.64 -1.69
N LEU A 317 25.76 -10.83 -2.66
CA LEU A 317 25.71 -11.23 -4.07
C LEU A 317 27.11 -11.52 -4.64
N VAL A 318 28.14 -10.81 -4.17
CA VAL A 318 29.54 -11.13 -4.50
C VAL A 318 29.97 -12.46 -3.91
N ASN A 319 29.64 -12.72 -2.64
CA ASN A 319 29.87 -14.04 -2.04
C ASN A 319 29.15 -15.16 -2.80
N ASP A 320 27.96 -14.89 -3.31
CA ASP A 320 27.17 -15.81 -4.13
C ASP A 320 27.68 -15.92 -5.59
N MET A 321 28.77 -15.21 -5.95
CA MET A 321 29.33 -15.14 -7.30
C MET A 321 28.35 -14.64 -8.37
N ARG A 322 27.35 -13.84 -7.96
CA ARG A 322 26.38 -13.21 -8.85
C ARG A 322 26.80 -11.82 -9.30
N LEU A 323 27.61 -11.14 -8.48
CA LEU A 323 28.27 -9.89 -8.81
C LEU A 323 29.77 -10.06 -8.64
N THR A 324 30.55 -9.27 -9.37
CA THR A 324 31.97 -9.09 -9.13
C THR A 324 32.33 -7.63 -9.28
N TRP A 325 33.33 -7.18 -8.52
CA TRP A 325 33.87 -5.83 -8.70
C TRP A 325 34.92 -5.75 -9.79
N LEU A 326 35.52 -6.87 -10.17
CA LEU A 326 36.62 -6.94 -11.13
C LEU A 326 36.07 -7.19 -12.53
N GLU A 327 36.86 -6.89 -13.56
CA GLU A 327 36.56 -7.37 -14.91
C GLU A 327 37.01 -8.82 -15.01
N ASP A 328 36.23 -9.65 -15.69
CA ASP A 328 36.67 -10.99 -16.05
C ASP A 328 37.90 -10.84 -16.95
N GLU A 329 39.07 -11.34 -16.53
CA GLU A 329 40.30 -11.32 -17.33
C GLU A 329 40.24 -12.28 -18.55
N ASP A 330 39.06 -12.81 -18.88
CA ASP A 330 38.86 -13.79 -19.95
C ASP A 330 38.06 -13.20 -21.13
N GLU A 331 38.79 -12.56 -22.06
CA GLU A 331 38.60 -12.73 -23.52
C GLU A 331 39.91 -12.56 -24.31
#